data_AF-A0A957PR35-F1
#
_entry.id   AF-A0A957PR35-F1
#
_cell.length_a   1.000
_cell.length_b   1.000
_cell.length_c   1.000
_cell.angle_alpha   90.00
_cell.angle_beta   90.00
_cell.angle_gamma   90.00
#
_symmetry.space_group_name_H-M   'P 1'
#
loop_
_entity.id
_entity.type
_entity.pdbx_description
1 polymer ?
#
loop_
_entity_poly.entity_id
_entity_poly.type
_entity_poly.pdbx_seq_one_letter_code
_entity_poly.pdbx_strand_id
1 'polypeptide(L)'
;MDLQSFHITDKERIPLKFHASTLDELTGRLSDGFYTTFSTLQGGLRVLGLQAHLDRLYKPARAMHLKPSVAEADLRKQIADLAHSLLPRESRIRLILTKDTGNVYIGIQPLIPIAPEVYRDGVHVITAEMVRHDPRIKGTDFITQSAEQRKLVKGDVYEILMVKNGQILEGMTSNFYVIHSVIASRALDSAVKQSPKADATLVTAQRGILLGVTRRAVLRLARGEGMSIEYRSPQIDENFNEAFLTSSSRGVVPIVMIDGKPVGQGRVGAWTKTLSLAYQAYVTERSEAIHPDRP
;
A
#
# COMPACT_ATOMS: atom_id res chain seq x y z
N MET A 1 4.56 -8.89 20.85
CA MET A 1 3.79 -10.11 20.51
C MET A 1 4.35 -10.59 19.20
N ASP A 2 4.75 -11.86 19.14
CA ASP A 2 5.32 -12.45 17.93
C ASP A 2 4.27 -12.64 16.85
N LEU A 3 4.71 -12.88 15.62
CA LEU A 3 3.83 -13.20 14.51
C LEU A 3 3.01 -14.45 14.82
N GLN A 4 1.70 -14.34 14.66
CA GLN A 4 0.77 -15.47 14.71
C GLN A 4 0.32 -15.81 13.30
N SER A 5 0.17 -17.11 13.01
CA SER A 5 -0.24 -17.56 11.69
C SER A 5 -1.12 -18.79 11.71
N PHE A 6 -2.10 -18.80 10.81
CA PHE A 6 -3.15 -19.81 10.76
C PHE A 6 -3.44 -20.20 9.30
N HIS A 7 -3.71 -21.48 9.07
CA HIS A 7 -4.46 -21.96 7.91
C HIS A 7 -5.96 -21.84 8.22
N ILE A 8 -6.72 -21.27 7.30
CA ILE A 8 -8.14 -20.98 7.46
C ILE A 8 -8.96 -21.92 6.58
N THR A 9 -9.96 -22.53 7.18
CA THR A 9 -10.97 -23.34 6.48
C THR A 9 -12.37 -22.81 6.77
N ASP A 10 -13.39 -23.31 6.08
CA ASP A 10 -14.79 -22.99 6.39
C ASP A 10 -15.19 -23.31 7.85
N LYS A 11 -14.51 -24.28 8.49
CA LYS A 11 -14.90 -24.79 9.81
C LYS A 11 -14.04 -24.27 10.96
N GLU A 12 -12.75 -24.06 10.71
CA GLU A 12 -11.79 -23.80 11.78
C GLU A 12 -10.55 -23.03 11.33
N ARG A 13 -9.84 -22.51 12.33
CA ARG A 13 -8.51 -21.90 12.23
C ARG A 13 -7.48 -22.87 12.78
N ILE A 14 -6.56 -23.30 11.94
CA ILE A 14 -5.52 -24.27 12.30
C ILE A 14 -4.20 -23.52 12.44
N PRO A 15 -3.60 -23.43 13.65
CA PRO A 15 -2.28 -22.81 13.82
C PRO A 15 -1.23 -23.51 12.96
N LEU A 16 -0.34 -22.73 12.33
CA LEU A 16 0.73 -23.31 11.53
C LEU A 16 1.78 -23.98 12.42
N LYS A 17 2.27 -25.15 11.99
CA LYS A 17 3.24 -25.97 12.76
C LYS A 17 4.67 -25.46 12.68
N PHE A 18 4.95 -24.50 11.80
CA PHE A 18 6.26 -23.88 11.67
C PHE A 18 6.24 -22.45 12.22
N HIS A 19 7.38 -22.00 12.73
CA HIS A 19 7.57 -20.63 13.16
C HIS A 19 8.04 -19.76 11.99
N ALA A 20 7.54 -18.53 11.92
CA ALA A 20 8.08 -17.46 11.07
C ALA A 20 8.09 -16.18 11.89
N SER A 21 9.15 -15.37 11.77
CA SER A 21 9.33 -14.15 12.55
C SER A 21 8.75 -12.91 11.86
N THR A 22 8.52 -12.98 10.54
CA THR A 22 7.94 -11.88 9.75
C THR A 22 6.87 -12.37 8.77
N LEU A 23 5.99 -11.47 8.33
CA LEU A 23 5.01 -11.80 7.28
C LEU A 23 5.67 -12.21 5.96
N ASP A 24 6.85 -11.68 5.64
CA ASP A 24 7.57 -12.02 4.40
C ASP A 24 8.19 -13.42 4.50
N GLU A 25 8.74 -13.79 5.66
CA GLU A 25 9.20 -15.16 5.94
C GLU A 25 8.03 -16.16 5.90
N LEU A 26 6.88 -15.80 6.49
CA LEU A 26 5.67 -16.62 6.39
C LEU A 26 5.30 -16.87 4.92
N THR A 27 5.24 -15.81 4.09
CA THR A 27 4.95 -15.96 2.66
C THR A 27 5.97 -16.88 1.97
N GLY A 28 7.26 -16.71 2.25
CA GLY A 28 8.32 -17.51 1.62
C GLY A 28 8.32 -19.01 1.97
N ARG A 29 7.60 -19.40 3.02
CA ARG A 29 7.41 -20.81 3.43
C ARG A 29 6.15 -21.45 2.83
N LEU A 30 5.32 -20.68 2.14
CA LEU A 30 4.09 -21.15 1.51
C LEU A 30 4.28 -21.27 -0.01
N SER A 31 3.41 -22.04 -0.66
CA SER A 31 3.37 -22.12 -2.12
C SER A 31 2.89 -20.80 -2.73
N ASP A 32 3.16 -20.62 -4.03
CA ASP A 32 2.81 -19.40 -4.74
C ASP A 32 1.30 -19.15 -4.75
N GLY A 33 0.94 -17.87 -4.64
CA GLY A 33 -0.41 -17.44 -4.33
C GLY A 33 -0.72 -16.01 -4.74
N PHE A 34 -1.89 -15.57 -4.31
CA PHE A 34 -2.28 -14.17 -4.23
C PHE A 34 -2.15 -13.72 -2.78
N TYR A 35 -1.83 -12.45 -2.56
CA TYR A 35 -1.82 -11.92 -1.21
C TYR A 35 -2.40 -10.51 -1.14
N THR A 36 -2.82 -10.15 0.07
CA THR A 36 -3.16 -8.77 0.41
C THR A 36 -2.65 -8.46 1.80
N THR A 37 -2.42 -7.18 2.09
CA THR A 37 -1.96 -6.74 3.42
C THR A 37 -2.63 -5.44 3.77
N PHE A 38 -3.15 -5.36 4.99
CA PHE A 38 -3.80 -4.18 5.55
C PHE A 38 -3.44 -4.05 7.03
N SER A 39 -3.68 -2.85 7.56
CA SER A 39 -3.54 -2.58 8.98
C SER A 39 -4.91 -2.46 9.64
N THR A 40 -5.01 -2.90 10.88
CA THR A 40 -6.16 -2.60 11.73
C THR A 40 -6.00 -1.24 12.39
N LEU A 41 -7.13 -0.65 12.77
CA LEU A 41 -7.28 0.68 13.36
C LEU A 41 -8.14 0.58 14.62
N GLN A 42 -8.06 1.59 15.49
CA GLN A 42 -8.85 1.67 16.73
C GLN A 42 -8.78 0.38 17.56
N GLY A 43 -7.56 -0.02 17.93
CA GLY A 43 -7.35 -1.20 18.77
C GLY A 43 -7.79 -2.51 18.12
N GLY A 44 -7.65 -2.63 16.80
CA GLY A 44 -7.99 -3.87 16.08
C GLY A 44 -9.40 -3.91 15.51
N LEU A 45 -10.27 -2.97 15.84
CA LEU A 45 -11.71 -3.06 15.52
C LEU A 45 -12.06 -2.67 14.09
N ARG A 46 -11.23 -1.84 13.45
CA ARG A 46 -11.55 -1.23 12.16
C ARG A 46 -10.47 -1.47 11.11
N VAL A 47 -10.86 -1.36 9.86
CA VAL A 47 -9.99 -1.54 8.69
C VAL A 47 -10.43 -0.61 7.57
N LEU A 48 -9.51 -0.17 6.71
CA LEU A 48 -9.88 0.60 5.53
C LEU A 48 -10.07 -0.32 4.32
N GLY A 49 -11.30 -0.45 3.83
CA GLY A 49 -11.60 -1.10 2.55
C GLY A 49 -11.36 -2.61 2.52
N LEU A 50 -11.87 -3.33 3.51
CA LEU A 50 -11.73 -4.79 3.64
C LEU A 50 -12.15 -5.52 2.36
N GLN A 51 -13.28 -5.12 1.78
CA GLN A 51 -13.78 -5.73 0.54
C GLN A 51 -12.75 -5.62 -0.59
N ALA A 52 -12.10 -4.46 -0.74
CA ALA A 52 -11.08 -4.26 -1.76
C ALA A 52 -9.82 -5.10 -1.50
N HIS A 53 -9.53 -5.41 -0.24
CA HIS A 53 -8.46 -6.33 0.14
C HIS A 53 -8.82 -7.78 -0.17
N LEU A 54 -10.03 -8.24 0.16
CA LEU A 54 -10.52 -9.59 -0.14
C LEU A 54 -10.61 -9.84 -1.65
N ASP A 55 -11.10 -8.85 -2.40
CA ASP A 55 -11.14 -8.88 -3.87
C ASP A 55 -9.80 -9.23 -4.52
N ARG A 56 -8.67 -8.83 -3.92
CA ARG A 56 -7.32 -9.15 -4.43
C ARG A 56 -6.96 -10.62 -4.34
N LEU A 57 -7.66 -11.39 -3.52
CA LEU A 57 -7.51 -12.84 -3.41
C LEU A 57 -8.56 -13.54 -4.27
N TYR A 58 -9.84 -13.21 -4.06
CA TYR A 58 -10.94 -14.01 -4.59
C TYR A 58 -11.25 -13.72 -6.06
N LYS A 59 -11.05 -12.50 -6.57
CA LYS A 59 -11.25 -12.22 -8.01
C LYS A 59 -10.31 -13.03 -8.89
N PRO A 60 -8.97 -13.01 -8.68
CA PRO A 60 -8.08 -13.82 -9.50
C PRO A 60 -8.26 -15.32 -9.24
N ALA A 61 -8.59 -15.74 -8.00
CA ALA A 61 -8.91 -17.14 -7.72
C ALA A 61 -10.12 -17.65 -8.54
N ARG A 62 -11.21 -16.87 -8.61
CA ARG A 62 -12.38 -17.18 -9.45
C ARG A 62 -12.02 -17.23 -10.94
N ALA A 63 -11.21 -16.29 -11.42
CA ALA A 63 -10.76 -16.26 -12.81
C ALA A 63 -9.92 -17.51 -13.18
N MET A 64 -9.25 -18.12 -12.21
CA MET A 64 -8.48 -19.36 -12.35
C MET A 64 -9.28 -20.62 -12.00
N HIS A 65 -10.58 -20.52 -11.72
CA HIS A 65 -11.42 -21.63 -11.24
C HIS A 65 -10.86 -22.33 -9.98
N LEU A 66 -10.09 -21.62 -9.16
CA LEU A 66 -9.59 -22.13 -7.88
C LEU A 66 -10.73 -22.14 -6.86
N LYS A 67 -10.82 -23.23 -6.09
CA LYS A 67 -11.73 -23.36 -4.96
C LYS A 67 -10.99 -23.02 -3.67
N PRO A 68 -11.22 -21.85 -3.04
CA PRO A 68 -10.56 -21.48 -1.81
C PRO A 68 -10.98 -22.41 -0.65
N SER A 69 -10.10 -22.63 0.32
CA SER A 69 -10.36 -23.45 1.52
C SER A 69 -11.41 -22.86 2.46
N VAL A 70 -11.76 -21.58 2.26
CA VAL A 70 -12.76 -20.85 3.03
C VAL A 70 -13.55 -19.92 2.10
N ALA A 71 -14.86 -19.81 2.31
CA ALA A 71 -15.70 -18.83 1.63
C ALA A 71 -15.36 -17.40 2.09
N GLU A 72 -15.48 -16.41 1.19
CA GLU A 72 -15.15 -15.01 1.48
C GLU A 72 -15.92 -14.46 2.71
N ALA A 73 -17.19 -14.82 2.85
CA ALA A 73 -18.03 -14.41 3.97
C ALA A 73 -17.53 -15.00 5.31
N ASP A 74 -17.10 -16.25 5.31
CA ASP A 74 -16.62 -16.91 6.52
C ASP A 74 -15.19 -16.47 6.88
N LEU A 75 -14.36 -16.17 5.89
CA LEU A 75 -13.08 -15.50 6.13
C LEU A 75 -13.28 -14.14 6.81
N ARG A 76 -14.30 -13.36 6.39
CA ARG A 76 -14.62 -12.06 7.00
C ARG A 76 -14.97 -12.23 8.49
N LYS A 77 -15.79 -13.21 8.83
CA LYS A 77 -16.14 -13.53 10.23
C LYS A 77 -14.90 -13.94 11.03
N GLN A 78 -14.05 -14.80 10.45
CA GLN A 78 -12.86 -15.27 11.14
C GLN A 78 -11.81 -14.16 11.36
N ILE A 79 -11.68 -13.19 10.44
CA ILE A 79 -10.86 -12.00 10.67
C ILE A 79 -11.43 -11.16 11.83
N ALA A 80 -12.76 -11.03 11.93
CA ALA A 80 -13.41 -10.33 13.02
C ALA A 80 -13.18 -11.01 14.37
N ASP A 81 -13.29 -12.34 14.44
CA ASP A 81 -13.00 -13.12 15.65
C ASP A 81 -11.54 -13.00 16.09
N LEU A 82 -10.60 -13.06 15.14
CA LEU A 82 -9.17 -12.88 15.41
C LEU A 82 -8.88 -11.46 15.91
N ALA A 83 -9.50 -10.46 15.30
CA ALA A 83 -9.41 -9.08 15.78
C ALA A 83 -9.93 -8.92 17.20
N HIS A 84 -11.02 -9.61 17.54
CA HIS A 84 -11.58 -9.60 18.89
C HIS A 84 -10.67 -10.27 19.93
N SER A 85 -10.06 -11.41 19.58
CA SER A 85 -9.37 -12.28 20.54
C SER A 85 -7.87 -12.00 20.70
N LEU A 86 -7.21 -11.48 19.67
CA LEU A 86 -5.75 -11.45 19.60
C LEU A 86 -5.16 -10.05 19.40
N LEU A 87 -5.97 -9.04 19.09
CA LEU A 87 -5.48 -7.72 18.69
C LEU A 87 -5.89 -6.63 19.68
N PRO A 88 -5.23 -6.49 20.85
CA PRO A 88 -5.47 -5.35 21.74
C PRO A 88 -4.89 -4.04 21.19
N ARG A 89 -4.15 -4.08 20.07
CA ARG A 89 -3.45 -2.96 19.43
C ARG A 89 -3.52 -3.08 17.90
N GLU A 90 -3.21 -1.98 17.21
CA GLU A 90 -3.08 -1.98 15.76
C GLU A 90 -2.12 -3.06 15.29
N SER A 91 -2.54 -3.77 14.25
CA SER A 91 -1.85 -4.95 13.75
C SER A 91 -1.82 -4.92 12.24
N ARG A 92 -0.76 -5.48 11.68
CA ARG A 92 -0.62 -5.71 10.25
C ARG A 92 -1.05 -7.13 9.95
N ILE A 93 -2.09 -7.27 9.14
CA ILE A 93 -2.66 -8.55 8.72
C ILE A 93 -2.29 -8.81 7.27
N ARG A 94 -1.73 -9.99 6.98
CA ARG A 94 -1.56 -10.50 5.62
C ARG A 94 -2.45 -11.70 5.42
N LEU A 95 -3.18 -11.70 4.31
CA LEU A 95 -3.93 -12.85 3.84
C LEU A 95 -3.23 -13.38 2.58
N ILE A 96 -3.13 -14.70 2.46
CA ILE A 96 -2.48 -15.39 1.34
C ILE A 96 -3.43 -16.49 0.86
N LEU A 97 -3.66 -16.59 -0.45
CA LEU A 97 -4.44 -17.66 -1.09
C LEU A 97 -3.54 -18.38 -2.08
N THR A 98 -3.20 -19.65 -1.83
CA THR A 98 -2.26 -20.42 -2.64
C THR A 98 -2.91 -20.96 -3.92
N LYS A 99 -2.19 -20.89 -5.05
CA LYS A 99 -2.71 -21.25 -6.38
C LYS A 99 -2.77 -22.76 -6.62
N ASP A 100 -1.97 -23.54 -5.90
CA ASP A 100 -1.87 -24.99 -6.07
C ASP A 100 -2.99 -25.75 -5.35
N THR A 101 -3.40 -25.26 -4.19
CA THR A 101 -4.29 -25.95 -3.25
C THR A 101 -5.56 -25.17 -2.95
N GLY A 102 -5.58 -23.85 -3.22
CA GLY A 102 -6.66 -22.96 -2.80
C GLY A 102 -6.64 -22.64 -1.30
N ASN A 103 -5.61 -23.04 -0.57
CA ASN A 103 -5.53 -22.80 0.87
C ASN A 103 -5.40 -21.31 1.18
N VAL A 104 -6.14 -20.86 2.19
CA VAL A 104 -6.09 -19.48 2.68
C VAL A 104 -5.37 -19.43 4.01
N TYR A 105 -4.37 -18.55 4.10
CA TYR A 105 -3.56 -18.35 5.29
C TYR A 105 -3.68 -16.91 5.79
N ILE A 106 -3.62 -16.75 7.11
CA ILE A 106 -3.55 -15.44 7.78
C ILE A 106 -2.26 -15.36 8.57
N GLY A 107 -1.50 -14.29 8.35
CA GLY A 107 -0.42 -13.86 9.23
C GLY A 107 -0.78 -12.56 9.92
N ILE A 108 -0.53 -12.48 11.22
CA ILE A 108 -0.84 -11.33 12.06
C ILE A 108 0.43 -10.97 12.83
N GLN A 109 0.83 -9.70 12.75
CA GLN A 109 1.89 -9.15 13.58
C GLN A 109 1.48 -7.77 14.10
N PRO A 110 2.06 -7.29 15.23
CA PRO A 110 1.90 -5.91 15.65
C PRO A 110 2.24 -4.94 14.52
N LEU A 111 1.47 -3.86 14.41
CA LEU A 111 1.81 -2.77 13.51
C LEU A 111 2.98 -2.00 14.12
N ILE A 112 4.08 -1.93 13.38
CA ILE A 112 5.20 -1.04 13.71
C ILE A 112 4.86 0.32 13.08
N PRO A 113 4.69 1.39 13.88
CA PRO A 113 4.46 2.72 13.35
C PRO A 113 5.63 3.15 12.47
N ILE A 114 5.32 3.86 11.40
CA ILE A 114 6.35 4.50 10.57
C ILE A 114 6.90 5.70 11.36
N ALA A 115 8.23 5.82 11.42
CA ALA A 115 8.90 6.91 12.12
C ALA A 115 8.44 8.28 11.58
N PRO A 116 8.08 9.26 12.43
CA PRO A 116 7.62 10.58 11.99
C PRO A 116 8.59 11.30 11.03
N GLU A 117 9.88 11.05 11.19
CA GLU A 117 10.99 11.52 10.34
C GLU A 117 10.72 11.22 8.86
N VAL A 118 10.17 10.04 8.55
CA VAL A 118 9.85 9.62 7.17
C VAL A 118 8.88 10.59 6.49
N TYR A 119 7.92 11.13 7.24
CA TYR A 119 6.93 12.08 6.71
C TYR A 119 7.38 13.54 6.82
N ARG A 120 8.22 13.85 7.81
CA ARG A 120 8.74 15.19 8.06
C ARG A 120 9.86 15.55 7.09
N ASP A 121 10.82 14.66 6.93
CA ASP A 121 12.07 14.88 6.20
C ASP A 121 12.01 14.27 4.79
N GLY A 122 11.11 13.29 4.58
CA GLY A 122 10.96 12.57 3.32
C GLY A 122 12.00 11.47 3.16
N VAL A 123 11.93 10.75 2.04
CA VAL A 123 12.78 9.58 1.79
C VAL A 123 13.58 9.68 0.50
N HIS A 124 14.65 8.90 0.44
CA HIS A 124 15.43 8.66 -0.76
C HIS A 124 14.99 7.36 -1.43
N VAL A 125 14.88 7.38 -2.75
CA VAL A 125 14.58 6.19 -3.56
C VAL A 125 15.57 6.09 -4.71
N ILE A 126 15.68 4.90 -5.27
CA ILE A 126 16.46 4.65 -6.48
C ILE A 126 15.58 3.99 -7.54
N THR A 127 16.02 3.98 -8.79
CA THR A 127 15.35 3.27 -9.87
C THR A 127 16.03 1.93 -10.18
N ALA A 128 15.25 1.00 -10.73
CA ALA A 128 15.76 -0.23 -11.33
C ALA A 128 14.92 -0.61 -12.54
N GLU A 129 15.56 -1.03 -13.64
CA GLU A 129 14.88 -1.54 -14.83
C GLU A 129 14.24 -2.89 -14.48
N MET A 130 12.93 -2.87 -14.26
CA MET A 130 12.18 -4.01 -13.74
C MET A 130 10.69 -3.82 -13.99
N VAL A 131 10.00 -4.94 -14.25
CA VAL A 131 8.54 -4.98 -14.33
C VAL A 131 8.00 -6.20 -13.61
N ARG A 132 6.75 -6.11 -13.16
CA ARG A 132 5.97 -7.28 -12.72
C ARG A 132 5.58 -8.11 -13.96
N HIS A 133 5.56 -9.44 -13.82
CA HIS A 133 5.01 -10.33 -14.84
C HIS A 133 3.53 -10.02 -15.12
N ASP A 134 2.69 -10.04 -14.07
CA ASP A 134 1.32 -9.52 -14.13
C ASP A 134 1.16 -8.37 -13.12
N PRO A 135 1.18 -7.11 -13.55
CA PRO A 135 1.08 -5.98 -12.65
C PRO A 135 -0.31 -5.81 -12.03
N ARG A 136 -1.37 -6.41 -12.58
CA ARG A 136 -2.73 -6.28 -12.04
C ARG A 136 -2.99 -7.27 -10.90
N ILE A 137 -2.20 -8.33 -10.82
CA ILE A 137 -2.31 -9.36 -9.79
C ILE A 137 -1.28 -9.09 -8.68
N LYS A 138 -1.74 -9.16 -7.43
CA LYS A 138 -0.87 -9.06 -6.26
C LYS A 138 -0.36 -10.45 -5.86
N GLY A 139 0.55 -10.99 -6.67
CA GLY A 139 1.13 -12.33 -6.50
C GLY A 139 2.28 -12.39 -5.48
N THR A 140 2.44 -13.53 -4.81
CA THR A 140 3.52 -13.78 -3.83
C THR A 140 4.90 -13.89 -4.47
N ASP A 141 4.96 -14.34 -5.72
CA ASP A 141 6.17 -14.41 -6.57
C ASP A 141 6.95 -13.09 -6.57
N PHE A 142 6.24 -11.96 -6.62
CA PHE A 142 6.87 -10.65 -6.61
C PHE A 142 7.50 -10.29 -5.25
N ILE A 143 7.06 -10.87 -4.13
CA ILE A 143 7.68 -10.64 -2.82
C ILE A 143 9.13 -11.13 -2.86
N THR A 144 9.35 -12.35 -3.35
CA THR A 144 10.67 -12.96 -3.48
C THR A 144 11.55 -12.14 -4.42
N GLN A 145 11.04 -11.79 -5.61
CA GLN A 145 11.77 -10.94 -6.56
C GLN A 145 12.19 -9.59 -5.93
N SER A 146 11.28 -8.94 -5.18
CA SER A 146 11.57 -7.67 -4.52
C SER A 146 12.59 -7.81 -3.39
N ALA A 147 12.60 -8.94 -2.67
CA ALA A 147 13.55 -9.19 -1.60
C ALA A 147 14.98 -9.34 -2.14
N GLU A 148 15.17 -10.05 -3.25
CA GLU A 148 16.48 -10.19 -3.88
C GLU A 148 17.02 -8.84 -4.37
N GLN A 149 16.17 -8.00 -4.98
CA GLN A 149 16.58 -6.66 -5.40
C GLN A 149 16.99 -5.78 -4.22
N ARG A 150 16.27 -5.85 -3.10
CA ARG A 150 16.60 -5.07 -1.89
C ARG A 150 17.97 -5.42 -1.31
N LYS A 151 18.44 -6.67 -1.47
CA LYS A 151 19.78 -7.08 -1.00
C LYS A 151 20.92 -6.38 -1.75
N LEU A 152 20.66 -5.88 -2.96
CA LEU A 152 21.66 -5.19 -3.78
C LEU A 152 21.81 -3.71 -3.41
N VAL A 153 20.88 -3.18 -2.61
CA VAL A 153 20.83 -1.77 -2.23
C VAL A 153 21.75 -1.49 -1.06
N LYS A 154 22.48 -0.36 -1.13
CA LYS A 154 23.35 0.13 -0.08
C LYS A 154 22.94 1.55 0.32
N GLY A 155 23.29 1.94 1.54
CA GLY A 155 23.01 3.29 2.06
C GLY A 155 21.55 3.49 2.45
N ASP A 156 21.17 4.76 2.58
CA ASP A 156 19.82 5.17 2.96
C ASP A 156 18.91 5.21 1.74
N VAL A 157 18.32 4.05 1.41
CA VAL A 157 17.36 3.89 0.32
C VAL A 157 16.10 3.25 0.87
N TYR A 158 15.00 3.98 0.78
CA TYR A 158 13.73 3.57 1.37
C TYR A 158 12.94 2.62 0.47
N GLU A 159 13.00 2.83 -0.85
CA GLU A 159 12.32 1.99 -1.82
C GLU A 159 13.03 2.05 -3.20
N ILE A 160 12.79 1.03 -4.01
CA ILE A 160 13.18 0.99 -5.43
C ILE A 160 11.93 1.23 -6.28
N LEU A 161 12.04 2.20 -7.18
CA LEU A 161 11.09 2.49 -8.24
C LEU A 161 11.38 1.60 -9.45
N MET A 162 10.36 0.89 -9.91
CA MET A 162 10.43 0.06 -11.11
C MET A 162 10.29 0.93 -12.36
N VAL A 163 11.21 0.75 -13.30
CA VAL A 163 11.27 1.50 -14.56
C VAL A 163 11.17 0.54 -15.74
N LYS A 164 10.51 1.00 -16.81
CA LYS A 164 10.51 0.36 -18.11
C LYS A 164 10.76 1.39 -19.20
N ASN A 165 11.85 1.25 -19.95
CA ASN A 165 12.20 2.16 -21.05
C ASN A 165 12.20 3.65 -20.62
N GLY A 166 12.78 3.96 -19.46
CA GLY A 166 12.81 5.31 -18.90
C GLY A 166 11.50 5.80 -18.27
N GLN A 167 10.43 5.00 -18.33
CA GLN A 167 9.15 5.31 -17.70
C GLN A 167 9.07 4.73 -16.29
N ILE A 168 8.86 5.57 -15.28
CA ILE A 168 8.64 5.14 -13.90
C ILE A 168 7.22 4.59 -13.78
N LEU A 169 7.11 3.33 -13.35
CA LEU A 169 5.85 2.65 -13.18
C LEU A 169 5.32 2.83 -11.75
N GLU A 170 5.90 2.11 -10.80
CA GLU A 170 5.52 2.10 -9.39
C GLU A 170 6.71 1.64 -8.52
N GLY A 171 6.62 1.79 -7.20
CA GLY A 171 7.60 1.17 -6.30
C GLY A 171 7.38 -0.33 -6.16
N MET A 172 8.39 -1.07 -5.71
CA MET A 172 8.24 -2.52 -5.47
C MET A 172 7.06 -2.85 -4.52
N THR A 173 6.78 -1.98 -3.55
CA THR A 173 5.66 -2.18 -2.59
C THR A 173 4.72 -0.98 -2.47
N SER A 174 4.70 -0.09 -3.47
CA SER A 174 3.91 1.15 -3.47
C SER A 174 3.54 1.62 -4.86
N ASN A 175 2.55 2.50 -4.98
CA ASN A 175 2.36 3.31 -6.20
C ASN A 175 3.16 4.62 -6.10
N PHE A 176 3.58 5.15 -7.25
CA PHE A 176 4.38 6.37 -7.37
C PHE A 176 3.59 7.52 -8.01
N TYR A 177 3.88 8.74 -7.57
CA TYR A 177 3.23 9.97 -8.02
C TYR A 177 4.24 11.10 -8.07
N VAL A 178 4.04 12.00 -9.02
CA VAL A 178 4.72 13.30 -9.07
C VAL A 178 3.70 14.42 -9.18
N ILE A 179 4.10 15.61 -8.75
CA ILE A 179 3.28 16.82 -8.80
C ILE A 179 4.02 17.87 -9.63
N HIS A 180 3.33 18.42 -10.63
CA HIS A 180 3.74 19.65 -11.30
C HIS A 180 2.86 20.79 -10.81
N SER A 181 3.46 21.87 -10.31
CA SER A 181 2.75 23.06 -9.88
C SER A 181 3.42 24.34 -10.37
N VAL A 182 2.60 25.32 -10.74
CA VAL A 182 3.08 26.63 -11.26
C VAL A 182 3.47 27.57 -10.11
N ILE A 183 2.93 27.36 -8.90
CA ILE A 183 3.21 28.20 -7.73
C ILE A 183 4.13 27.46 -6.77
N ALA A 184 5.30 28.06 -6.49
CA ALA A 184 6.08 27.76 -5.30
C ALA A 184 5.37 28.38 -4.10
N SER A 185 4.95 27.56 -3.13
CA SER A 185 4.63 28.00 -1.77
C SER A 185 3.72 29.24 -1.67
N ARG A 186 2.43 29.10 -1.97
CA ARG A 186 1.47 29.86 -1.16
C ARG A 186 1.14 29.01 0.04
N ALA A 187 1.54 29.46 1.22
CA ALA A 187 0.93 29.01 2.45
C ALA A 187 -0.58 29.15 2.25
N LEU A 188 -1.30 28.04 2.38
CA LEU A 188 -2.75 28.04 2.33
C LEU A 188 -3.24 28.77 3.59
N ASP A 189 -3.28 30.11 3.54
CA ASP A 189 -4.00 30.88 4.55
C ASP A 189 -5.48 30.53 4.39
N SER A 190 -6.05 30.05 5.47
CA SER A 190 -7.36 29.40 5.66
C SER A 190 -8.59 30.30 5.38
N ALA A 191 -8.47 31.34 4.55
CA ALA A 191 -9.48 32.39 4.39
C ALA A 191 -10.23 32.40 3.04
N VAL A 192 -9.93 31.52 2.08
CA VAL A 192 -10.61 31.55 0.76
C VAL A 192 -11.69 30.46 0.67
N LYS A 193 -12.96 30.87 0.75
CA LYS A 193 -14.18 30.02 0.69
C LYS A 193 -14.58 29.57 -0.74
N GLN A 194 -13.69 29.70 -1.71
CA GLN A 194 -13.87 29.15 -3.05
C GLN A 194 -12.60 28.38 -3.37
N SER A 195 -12.67 27.05 -3.52
CA SER A 195 -11.52 26.27 -3.99
C SER A 195 -11.12 26.79 -5.36
N PRO A 196 -10.01 27.54 -5.51
CA PRO A 196 -9.48 27.82 -6.83
C PRO A 196 -9.19 26.45 -7.46
N LYS A 197 -9.28 26.32 -8.79
CA LYS A 197 -8.58 25.19 -9.44
C LYS A 197 -7.16 25.24 -8.92
N ALA A 198 -6.71 24.20 -8.23
CA ALA A 198 -5.33 24.15 -7.80
C ALA A 198 -4.48 24.20 -9.06
N ASP A 199 -3.50 25.11 -9.12
CA ASP A 199 -2.48 25.15 -10.18
C ASP A 199 -1.46 24.02 -9.98
N ALA A 200 -1.98 22.80 -9.83
CA ALA A 200 -1.22 21.59 -9.58
C ALA A 200 -1.84 20.40 -10.33
N THR A 201 -0.98 19.62 -10.98
CA THR A 201 -1.33 18.38 -11.66
C THR A 201 -0.65 17.22 -10.96
N LEU A 202 -1.44 16.25 -10.51
CA LEU A 202 -0.96 14.98 -9.98
C LEU A 202 -0.81 13.99 -11.13
N VAL A 203 0.41 13.52 -11.37
CA VAL A 203 0.75 12.59 -12.44
C VAL A 203 1.04 11.21 -11.84
N THR A 204 0.46 10.15 -12.40
CA THR A 204 0.75 8.78 -11.98
C THR A 204 0.44 7.78 -13.09
N ALA A 205 1.20 6.68 -13.11
CA ALA A 205 0.94 5.59 -14.05
C ALA A 205 -0.47 5.01 -13.86
N GLN A 206 -1.00 4.46 -14.95
CA GLN A 206 -2.27 3.70 -14.96
C GLN A 206 -2.12 2.31 -15.58
N ARG A 207 -1.12 2.14 -16.46
CA ARG A 207 -0.77 0.88 -17.13
C ARG A 207 0.54 0.36 -16.56
N GLY A 208 0.77 -0.95 -16.64
CA GLY A 208 2.00 -1.58 -16.15
C GLY A 208 2.17 -1.60 -14.62
N ILE A 209 1.13 -1.26 -13.85
CA ILE A 209 1.18 -1.14 -12.38
C ILE A 209 0.02 -1.86 -11.68
N LEU A 210 0.22 -2.14 -10.39
CA LEU A 210 -0.86 -2.55 -9.50
C LEU A 210 -1.76 -1.36 -9.14
N LEU A 211 -3.07 -1.50 -9.33
CA LEU A 211 -4.01 -0.45 -8.88
C LEU A 211 -4.23 -0.56 -7.37
N GLY A 212 -3.46 0.23 -6.61
CA GLY A 212 -3.51 0.31 -5.15
C GLY A 212 -4.91 0.61 -4.59
N VAL A 213 -5.22 0.06 -3.40
CA VAL A 213 -6.40 0.50 -2.62
C VAL A 213 -6.22 1.95 -2.18
N THR A 214 -5.06 2.27 -1.59
CA THR A 214 -4.65 3.63 -1.20
C THR A 214 -4.66 4.61 -2.36
N ARG A 215 -4.21 4.18 -3.56
CA ARG A 215 -4.25 4.98 -4.79
C ARG A 215 -5.63 5.55 -5.09
N ARG A 216 -6.69 4.75 -4.89
CA ARG A 216 -8.07 5.20 -5.14
C ARG A 216 -8.47 6.36 -4.22
N ALA A 217 -8.09 6.29 -2.95
CA ALA A 217 -8.37 7.34 -1.97
C ALA A 217 -7.57 8.61 -2.31
N VAL A 218 -6.26 8.49 -2.55
CA VAL A 218 -5.40 9.64 -2.86
C VAL A 218 -5.85 10.37 -4.14
N LEU A 219 -6.19 9.64 -5.21
CA LEU A 219 -6.71 10.25 -6.44
C LEU A 219 -8.07 10.93 -6.26
N ARG A 220 -8.87 10.50 -5.29
CA ARG A 220 -10.14 11.16 -4.94
C ARG A 220 -9.86 12.44 -4.14
N LEU A 221 -8.98 12.36 -3.15
CA LEU A 221 -8.59 13.49 -2.31
C LEU A 221 -7.94 14.59 -3.15
N ALA A 222 -7.00 14.25 -4.03
CA ALA A 222 -6.38 15.21 -4.94
C ALA A 222 -7.39 15.97 -5.82
N ARG A 223 -8.43 15.29 -6.32
CA ARG A 223 -9.53 15.96 -7.04
C ARG A 223 -10.35 16.87 -6.13
N GLY A 224 -10.59 16.45 -4.89
CA GLY A 224 -11.27 17.26 -3.87
C GLY A 224 -10.51 18.54 -3.52
N GLU A 225 -9.18 18.48 -3.54
CA GLU A 225 -8.28 19.64 -3.40
C GLU A 225 -8.16 20.48 -4.68
N GLY A 226 -8.90 20.14 -5.75
CA GLY A 226 -8.93 20.90 -7.00
C GLY A 226 -7.77 20.61 -7.96
N MET A 227 -6.96 19.56 -7.72
CA MET A 227 -5.86 19.17 -8.62
C MET A 227 -6.39 18.50 -9.89
N SER A 228 -5.71 18.75 -11.01
CA SER A 228 -5.88 17.94 -12.23
C SER A 228 -5.17 16.60 -12.07
N ILE A 229 -5.69 15.54 -12.70
CA ILE A 229 -5.07 14.20 -12.67
C ILE A 229 -4.63 13.83 -14.09
N GLU A 230 -3.34 13.54 -14.25
CA GLU A 230 -2.79 13.04 -15.50
C GLU A 230 -2.38 11.57 -15.35
N TYR A 231 -2.96 10.71 -16.19
CA TYR A 231 -2.66 9.28 -16.17
C TYR A 231 -1.59 8.92 -17.20
N ARG A 232 -0.33 9.12 -16.82
CA ARG A 232 0.86 8.67 -17.56
C ARG A 232 1.96 8.24 -16.61
N SER A 233 2.88 7.43 -17.10
CA SER A 233 4.11 7.11 -16.38
C SER A 233 5.06 8.33 -16.42
N PRO A 234 5.49 8.87 -15.27
CA PRO A 234 6.53 9.91 -15.23
C PRO A 234 7.84 9.41 -15.87
N GLN A 235 8.62 10.30 -16.49
CA GLN A 235 9.94 9.91 -17.01
C GLN A 235 11.01 10.06 -15.92
N ILE A 236 12.07 9.24 -15.99
CA ILE A 236 13.20 9.30 -15.03
C ILE A 236 13.98 10.61 -15.08
N ASP A 237 13.95 11.32 -16.21
CA ASP A 237 14.65 12.59 -16.47
C ASP A 237 13.70 13.80 -16.39
N GLU A 238 12.43 13.58 -16.08
CA GLU A 238 11.44 14.63 -15.92
C GLU A 238 11.70 15.44 -14.63
N ASN A 239 11.55 16.76 -14.71
CA ASN A 239 11.60 17.63 -13.53
C ASN A 239 10.20 17.77 -12.91
N PHE A 240 10.07 17.43 -11.63
CA PHE A 240 8.85 17.54 -10.85
C PHE A 240 9.06 18.37 -9.59
N ASN A 241 8.01 19.06 -9.14
CA ASN A 241 8.06 19.92 -7.93
C ASN A 241 8.06 19.07 -6.66
N GLU A 242 7.26 18.00 -6.65
CA GLU A 242 7.13 17.08 -5.51
C GLU A 242 6.91 15.66 -6.02
N ALA A 243 7.25 14.66 -5.20
CA ALA A 243 7.00 13.25 -5.49
C ALA A 243 6.66 12.49 -4.21
N PHE A 244 5.89 11.42 -4.33
CA PHE A 244 5.53 10.59 -3.17
C PHE A 244 5.16 9.16 -3.55
N LEU A 245 5.22 8.27 -2.56
CA LEU A 245 4.75 6.88 -2.63
C LEU A 245 3.41 6.72 -1.92
N THR A 246 2.66 5.70 -2.31
CA THR A 246 1.49 5.25 -1.53
C THR A 246 1.44 3.75 -1.29
N SER A 247 1.11 3.33 -0.07
CA SER A 247 0.74 1.94 0.24
C SER A 247 -0.23 1.86 1.41
N SER A 248 -0.94 0.73 1.53
CA SER A 248 -1.93 0.51 2.60
C SER A 248 -1.35 0.67 4.01
N SER A 249 -0.07 0.34 4.19
CA SER A 249 0.60 0.40 5.50
C SER A 249 1.36 1.70 5.76
N ARG A 250 1.73 2.46 4.72
CA ARG A 250 2.56 3.67 4.85
C ARG A 250 1.82 4.97 4.52
N GLY A 251 0.58 4.89 4.04
CA GLY A 251 -0.16 6.08 3.61
C GLY A 251 0.54 6.80 2.46
N VAL A 252 0.76 8.11 2.59
CA VAL A 252 1.46 8.97 1.63
C VAL A 252 2.85 9.27 2.17
N VAL A 253 3.90 8.74 1.53
CA VAL A 253 5.31 8.92 1.93
C VAL A 253 6.00 9.89 0.97
N PRO A 254 6.47 11.06 1.43
CA PRO A 254 7.16 12.02 0.58
C PRO A 254 8.50 11.49 0.07
N ILE A 255 8.82 11.74 -1.19
CA ILE A 255 10.15 11.48 -1.77
C ILE A 255 10.84 12.83 -1.98
N VAL A 256 12.08 12.94 -1.50
CA VAL A 256 12.91 14.15 -1.64
C VAL A 256 14.13 13.94 -2.53
N MET A 257 14.49 12.68 -2.83
CA MET A 257 15.60 12.35 -3.72
C MET A 257 15.31 11.08 -4.53
N ILE A 258 15.64 11.11 -5.82
CA ILE A 258 15.57 9.96 -6.74
C ILE A 258 16.93 9.83 -7.43
N ASP A 259 17.59 8.67 -7.30
CA ASP A 259 18.91 8.39 -7.92
C ASP A 259 19.96 9.47 -7.63
N GLY A 260 20.01 9.95 -6.38
CA GLY A 260 20.93 11.00 -5.95
C GLY A 260 20.56 12.43 -6.40
N LYS A 261 19.48 12.59 -7.18
CA LYS A 261 18.99 13.91 -7.63
C LYS A 261 17.85 14.40 -6.75
N PRO A 262 17.87 15.68 -6.30
CA PRO A 262 16.78 16.23 -5.49
C PRO A 262 15.48 16.31 -6.29
N VAL A 263 14.38 15.98 -5.63
CA VAL A 263 13.02 16.24 -6.11
C VAL A 263 12.66 17.68 -5.76
N GLY A 264 12.41 18.53 -6.75
CA GLY A 264 12.14 19.96 -6.53
C GLY A 264 13.23 20.64 -5.72
N GLN A 265 12.91 21.03 -4.49
CA GLN A 265 13.84 21.69 -3.56
C GLN A 265 14.56 20.73 -2.59
N GLY A 266 14.42 19.41 -2.76
CA GLY A 266 15.03 18.41 -1.89
C GLY A 266 14.42 18.37 -0.48
N ARG A 267 13.16 18.81 -0.34
CA ARG A 267 12.41 18.83 0.92
C ARG A 267 10.95 18.50 0.66
N VAL A 268 10.25 18.03 1.70
CA VAL A 268 8.81 17.70 1.62
C VAL A 268 8.01 18.93 1.19
N GLY A 269 7.27 18.80 0.09
CA GLY A 269 6.47 19.87 -0.47
C GLY A 269 5.07 20.00 0.15
N ALA A 270 4.42 21.13 -0.16
CA ALA A 270 3.16 21.51 0.46
C ALA A 270 2.00 20.60 0.01
N TRP A 271 1.94 20.23 -1.26
CA TRP A 271 0.86 19.38 -1.77
C TRP A 271 0.94 17.96 -1.23
N THR A 272 2.14 17.41 -1.16
CA THR A 272 2.39 16.09 -0.57
C THR A 272 2.01 16.07 0.90
N LYS A 273 2.34 17.13 1.65
CA LYS A 273 1.92 17.28 3.05
C LYS A 273 0.39 17.37 3.17
N THR A 274 -0.27 18.18 2.34
CA THR A 274 -1.73 18.30 2.31
C THR A 274 -2.39 16.95 2.02
N LEU A 275 -1.94 16.23 0.98
CA LEU A 275 -2.48 14.91 0.62
C LEU A 275 -2.21 13.87 1.70
N SER A 276 -1.08 13.94 2.40
CA SER A 276 -0.76 13.05 3.52
C SER A 276 -1.71 13.25 4.70
N LEU A 277 -1.92 14.50 5.12
CA LEU A 277 -2.86 14.85 6.18
C LEU A 277 -4.31 14.50 5.80
N ALA A 278 -4.72 14.81 4.57
CA ALA A 278 -6.05 14.48 4.06
C ALA A 278 -6.26 12.95 4.01
N TYR A 279 -5.24 12.18 3.65
CA TYR A 279 -5.33 10.71 3.67
C TYR A 279 -5.45 10.16 5.10
N GLN A 280 -4.70 10.70 6.06
CA GLN A 280 -4.82 10.29 7.47
C GLN A 280 -6.22 10.56 8.01
N ALA A 281 -6.79 11.73 7.74
CA ALA A 281 -8.18 12.05 8.09
C ALA A 281 -9.18 11.10 7.41
N TYR A 282 -8.99 10.83 6.10
CA TYR A 282 -9.81 9.90 5.34
C TYR A 282 -9.79 8.48 5.93
N VAL A 283 -8.63 7.98 6.37
CA VAL A 283 -8.51 6.66 7.00
C VAL A 283 -9.34 6.59 8.27
N THR A 284 -9.27 7.63 9.12
CA THR A 284 -10.07 7.71 10.35
C THR A 284 -11.56 7.72 10.05
N GLU A 285 -12.01 8.58 9.12
CA GLU A 285 -13.43 8.76 8.78
C GLU A 285 -14.03 7.55 8.04
N ARG A 286 -13.27 6.95 7.11
CA ARG A 286 -13.78 5.93 6.17
C ARG A 286 -13.36 4.51 6.48
N SER A 287 -12.61 4.29 7.55
CA SER A 287 -12.45 2.93 8.08
C SER A 287 -13.82 2.32 8.36
N GLU A 288 -13.96 1.02 8.21
CA GLU A 288 -15.16 0.25 8.48
C GLU A 288 -14.90 -0.72 9.63
N ALA A 289 -15.95 -1.09 10.36
CA ALA A 289 -15.86 -2.12 11.38
C ALA A 289 -15.50 -3.48 10.74
N ILE A 290 -14.52 -4.16 11.32
CA ILE A 290 -14.17 -5.53 10.92
C ILE A 290 -15.32 -6.47 11.32
N HIS A 291 -15.82 -6.29 12.56
CA HIS A 291 -16.98 -7.01 13.07
C HIS A 291 -18.27 -6.18 12.84
N PRO A 292 -19.28 -6.69 12.13
CA PRO A 292 -20.49 -5.92 11.82
C PRO A 292 -21.24 -5.46 13.08
N ASP A 293 -21.25 -6.29 14.13
CA ASP A 293 -21.99 -6.00 15.37
C ASP A 293 -21.20 -5.18 16.43
N ARG A 294 -20.01 -4.68 16.09
CA ARG A 294 -19.22 -3.79 16.97
C ARG A 294 -18.62 -2.63 16.18
N PRO A 295 -19.30 -1.45 16.15
CA PRO A 295 -18.82 -0.26 15.47
C PRO A 295 -17.56 0.34 16.10
#